data_AF-A0A0Q6H144-F1
#
_entry.id   AF-A0A0Q6H144-F1
#
_cell.length_a   1.000
_cell.length_b   1.000
_cell.length_c   1.000
_cell.angle_alpha   90.00
_cell.angle_beta   90.00
_cell.angle_gamma   90.00
#
_symmetry.space_group_name_H-M   'P 1'
#
loop_
_entity.id
_entity.type
_entity.pdbx_description
1 polymer ?
#
loop_
_entity_poly.entity_id
_entity_poly.type
_entity_poly.pdbx_seq_one_letter_code
_entity_poly.pdbx_strand_id
1 'polypeptide(L)'
;MAISDLILQLQHAKEPSRDLDISIGIVMGYKRHVKTIAKGEDGKEERKVVWLYPSDGDESSNLPAFTGKIDDAYFLAQSLVPGCVGGVSWDSRGGTAKIDDGPYFTANTPALALCIAALSVKHFQQETEIK
;
A
#
# COMPACT_ATOMS: atom_id res chain seq x y z
N MET A 1 1.68 -12.89 -3.56
CA MET A 1 2.77 -12.73 -2.59
C MET A 1 2.15 -12.77 -1.20
N ALA A 2 2.79 -13.42 -0.23
CA ALA A 2 2.29 -13.38 1.15
C ALA A 2 2.55 -12.00 1.76
N ILE A 3 1.76 -11.59 2.76
CA ILE A 3 1.95 -10.30 3.42
C ILE A 3 3.32 -10.25 4.14
N SER A 4 3.79 -11.37 4.69
CA SER A 4 5.12 -11.49 5.30
C SER A 4 6.26 -11.16 4.33
N ASP A 5 6.20 -11.68 3.09
CA ASP A 5 7.21 -11.40 2.07
C ASP A 5 7.20 -9.91 1.68
N LEU A 6 6.00 -9.32 1.57
CA LEU A 6 5.84 -7.90 1.25
C LEU A 6 6.41 -7.01 2.37
N ILE A 7 6.15 -7.35 3.63
CA ILE A 7 6.73 -6.65 4.78
C ILE A 7 8.26 -6.69 4.72
N LEU A 8 8.84 -7.86 4.45
CA LEU A 8 10.30 -8.00 4.34
C LEU A 8 10.87 -7.14 3.20
N GLN A 9 10.21 -7.11 2.05
CA GLN A 9 10.65 -6.26 0.93
C GLN A 9 10.57 -4.77 1.27
N LEU A 10 9.51 -4.33 1.96
CA LEU A 10 9.36 -2.95 2.40
C LEU A 10 10.44 -2.55 3.42
N GLN A 11 10.81 -3.44 4.34
CA GLN A 11 11.88 -3.22 5.31
C GLN A 11 13.25 -3.01 4.66
N HIS A 12 13.49 -3.65 3.51
CA HIS A 12 14.74 -3.51 2.75
C HIS A 12 14.68 -2.44 1.66
N ALA A 13 13.52 -1.83 1.41
CA ALA A 13 13.35 -0.80 0.41
C ALA A 13 14.09 0.48 0.82
N LYS A 14 14.95 0.97 -0.06
CA LYS A 14 15.69 2.23 0.16
C LYS A 14 14.94 3.46 -0.33
N GLU A 15 14.00 3.25 -1.26
CA GLU A 15 13.26 4.28 -1.97
C GLU A 15 11.82 3.81 -2.23
N PRO A 16 10.89 4.73 -2.50
CA PRO A 16 9.54 4.39 -2.94
C PRO A 16 9.56 3.49 -4.18
N SER A 17 8.66 2.52 -4.24
CA SER A 17 8.61 1.54 -5.34
C SER A 17 7.20 1.29 -5.81
N ARG A 18 7.01 1.44 -7.12
CA ARG A 18 5.71 1.20 -7.76
C ARG A 18 5.29 -0.26 -7.68
N ASP A 19 6.23 -1.20 -7.73
CA ASP A 19 5.94 -2.63 -7.62
C ASP A 19 5.49 -3.00 -6.21
N LEU A 20 6.05 -2.34 -5.18
CA LEU A 20 5.60 -2.48 -3.81
C LEU A 20 4.22 -1.86 -3.63
N ASP A 21 3.95 -0.69 -4.22
CA ASP A 21 2.61 -0.08 -4.19
C ASP A 21 1.56 -0.99 -4.83
N ILE A 22 1.88 -1.65 -5.95
CA ILE A 22 1.00 -2.63 -6.61
C ILE A 22 0.72 -3.80 -5.67
N SER A 23 1.76 -4.32 -5.01
CA SER A 23 1.62 -5.43 -4.07
C SER A 23 0.75 -5.05 -2.87
N ILE A 24 0.94 -3.84 -2.32
CA ILE A 24 0.08 -3.26 -1.27
C ILE A 24 -1.36 -3.12 -1.77
N GLY A 25 -1.55 -2.60 -2.99
CA GLY A 25 -2.85 -2.44 -3.61
C GLY A 25 -3.61 -3.76 -3.68
N ILE A 26 -2.95 -4.84 -4.09
CA ILE A 26 -3.56 -6.18 -4.13
C ILE A 26 -3.98 -6.63 -2.73
N VAL A 27 -3.18 -6.36 -1.69
CA VAL A 27 -3.56 -6.67 -0.29
C VAL A 27 -4.79 -5.88 0.16
N MET A 28 -4.89 -4.61 -0.24
CA MET A 28 -6.08 -3.78 0.00
C MET A 28 -7.30 -4.19 -0.84
N GLY A 29 -7.15 -5.13 -1.77
CA GLY A 29 -8.20 -5.63 -2.65
C GLY A 29 -8.33 -4.91 -3.99
N TYR A 30 -7.40 -4.02 -4.37
CA TYR A 30 -7.41 -3.42 -5.70
C TYR A 30 -7.34 -4.47 -6.79
N LYS A 31 -8.17 -4.31 -7.83
CA LYS A 31 -8.19 -5.19 -9.00
C LYS A 31 -7.67 -4.47 -10.24
N ARG A 32 -6.65 -5.05 -10.87
CA ARG A 32 -6.12 -4.58 -12.15
C ARG A 32 -7.12 -4.86 -13.27
N HIS A 33 -7.55 -3.83 -13.96
CA HIS A 33 -8.35 -3.93 -15.17
C HIS A 33 -7.58 -3.32 -16.35
N VAL A 34 -7.59 -4.00 -17.49
CA VAL A 34 -7.00 -3.48 -18.73
C VAL A 34 -8.15 -3.12 -19.65
N LYS A 35 -8.29 -1.82 -19.92
CA LYS A 35 -9.25 -1.32 -20.89
C LYS A 35 -8.53 -1.07 -22.22
N THR A 36 -9.09 -1.61 -23.29
CA THR A 36 -8.72 -1.22 -24.65
C THR A 36 -9.47 0.06 -24.97
N ILE A 37 -8.75 1.18 -25.13
CA ILE A 37 -9.37 2.44 -25.55
C ILE A 37 -9.32 2.49 -27.08
N ALA A 38 -10.46 2.77 -27.71
CA ALA A 38 -10.53 2.86 -29.16
C ALA A 38 -9.81 4.12 -29.69
N LYS A 39 -8.89 3.88 -30.63
CA LYS A 39 -8.29 4.74 -31.66
C LYS A 39 -8.24 6.26 -31.42
N GLY A 40 -7.03 6.78 -31.19
CA GLY A 40 -6.63 8.08 -31.75
C GLY A 40 -6.50 8.00 -33.29
N GLU A 41 -6.39 9.15 -33.96
CA GLU A 41 -6.39 9.30 -35.44
C GLU A 41 -5.44 8.33 -36.18
N ASP A 42 -4.37 7.86 -35.54
CA ASP A 42 -3.36 6.93 -36.09
C ASP A 42 -3.76 5.45 -36.08
N GLY A 43 -4.97 5.11 -35.62
CA GLY A 43 -5.50 3.74 -35.71
C GLY A 43 -4.85 2.69 -34.80
N LYS A 44 -3.91 3.08 -33.92
CA LYS A 44 -3.30 2.20 -32.92
C LYS A 44 -4.20 2.03 -31.70
N GLU A 45 -4.37 0.78 -31.25
CA GLU A 45 -5.05 0.45 -30.01
C GLU A 45 -4.15 0.80 -28.81
N GLU A 46 -4.61 1.71 -27.94
CA GLU A 46 -3.93 1.99 -26.68
C GLU A 46 -4.56 1.17 -25.55
N ARG A 47 -3.72 0.38 -24.87
CA ARG A 47 -4.11 -0.36 -23.66
C ARG A 47 -3.87 0.52 -22.45
N LYS A 48 -4.92 0.86 -21.72
CA LYS A 48 -4.82 1.59 -20.45
C LYS A 48 -5.09 0.64 -19.28
N VAL A 49 -4.18 0.63 -18.32
CA VAL A 49 -4.37 -0.08 -17.04
C VAL A 49 -5.12 0.85 -16.10
N VAL A 50 -6.22 0.37 -15.54
CA VAL A 50 -7.01 1.05 -14.49
C VAL A 50 -7.11 0.14 -13.26
N TRP A 51 -7.24 0.74 -12.08
CA TRP A 51 -7.26 0.02 -10.80
C TRP A 51 -8.59 0.27 -10.09
N LEU A 52 -9.35 -0.80 -9.83
CA LEU A 52 -10.63 -0.71 -9.15
C LEU A 52 -10.47 -1.01 -7.66
N TYR A 53 -10.96 -0.12 -6.79
CA TYR A 53 -11.00 -0.36 -5.35
C TYR A 53 -12.33 -1.03 -4.96
N PRO A 54 -12.35 -2.02 -4.02
CA PRO A 54 -13.54 -2.85 -3.77
C PRO A 54 -14.78 -2.13 -3.23
N SER A 55 -14.62 -1.03 -2.47
CA SER A 55 -15.75 -0.42 -1.74
C SER A 55 -16.72 0.33 -2.63
N ASP A 56 -16.23 0.99 -3.67
CA ASP A 56 -17.03 1.98 -4.39
C ASP A 56 -17.35 1.59 -5.84
N GLY A 57 -16.70 0.53 -6.36
CA GLY A 57 -16.77 0.18 -7.79
C GLY A 57 -16.25 1.30 -8.70
N ASP A 58 -15.73 2.39 -8.11
CA ASP A 58 -15.34 3.59 -8.82
C ASP A 58 -13.98 3.38 -9.47
N GLU A 59 -13.90 3.81 -10.71
CA GLU A 59 -12.70 3.65 -11.53
C GLU A 59 -11.65 4.65 -11.09
N SER A 60 -10.80 4.27 -10.13
CA SER A 60 -9.58 5.03 -9.92
C SER A 60 -8.63 4.80 -11.09
N SER A 61 -8.37 5.85 -11.84
CA SER A 61 -7.37 5.82 -12.90
C SER A 61 -5.96 5.57 -12.35
N ASN A 62 -5.72 5.81 -11.04
CA ASN A 62 -4.42 5.69 -10.42
C ASN A 62 -4.46 4.93 -9.09
N LEU A 63 -3.68 3.85 -9.02
CA LEU A 63 -3.33 3.21 -7.75
C LEU A 63 -2.48 4.19 -6.91
N PRO A 64 -2.77 4.38 -5.61
CA PRO A 64 -2.01 5.29 -4.73
C PRO A 64 -0.52 4.96 -4.67
N ALA A 65 0.29 5.94 -4.27
CA ALA A 65 1.74 5.84 -4.12
C ALA A 65 2.10 5.61 -2.65
N PHE A 66 1.63 4.49 -2.09
CA PHE A 66 1.73 4.14 -0.66
C PHE A 66 3.16 4.29 -0.10
N THR A 67 4.16 3.81 -0.83
CA THR A 67 5.56 3.85 -0.40
C THR A 67 6.21 5.23 -0.56
N GLY A 68 5.59 6.12 -1.34
CA GLY A 68 6.13 7.44 -1.70
C GLY A 68 5.42 8.63 -1.07
N LYS A 69 4.18 8.48 -0.62
CA LYS A 69 3.38 9.55 -0.03
C LYS A 69 2.82 9.14 1.33
N ILE A 70 3.06 9.99 2.33
CA ILE A 70 2.63 9.72 3.70
C ILE A 70 1.10 9.68 3.84
N ASP A 71 0.39 10.51 3.07
CA ASP A 71 -1.09 10.54 3.06
C ASP A 71 -1.66 9.23 2.49
N ASP A 72 -1.05 8.70 1.43
CA ASP A 72 -1.44 7.42 0.84
C ASP A 72 -1.13 6.25 1.80
N ALA A 73 0.03 6.29 2.48
CA ALA A 73 0.37 5.33 3.53
C ALA A 73 -0.59 5.39 4.73
N TYR A 74 -1.05 6.59 5.10
CA TYR A 74 -2.06 6.77 6.14
C TYR A 74 -3.43 6.23 5.71
N PHE A 75 -3.82 6.47 4.45
CA PHE A 75 -5.02 5.86 3.87
C PHE A 75 -4.96 4.33 3.91
N LEU A 76 -3.82 3.73 3.58
CA LEU A 76 -3.58 2.30 3.75
C LEU A 76 -3.81 1.85 5.19
N ALA A 77 -3.22 2.54 6.17
CA ALA A 77 -3.35 2.19 7.59
C ALA A 77 -4.81 2.18 8.04
N GLN A 78 -5.55 3.26 7.72
CA GLN A 78 -6.97 3.36 8.06
C GLN A 78 -7.85 2.36 7.31
N SER A 79 -7.45 1.95 6.11
CA SER A 79 -8.19 0.94 5.33
C SER A 79 -7.97 -0.48 5.88
N LEU A 80 -6.75 -0.81 6.30
CA LEU A 80 -6.41 -2.14 6.82
C LEU A 80 -6.81 -2.32 8.28
N VAL A 81 -6.71 -1.26 9.07
CA VAL A 81 -6.98 -1.26 10.51
C VAL A 81 -7.89 -0.07 10.85
N PRO A 82 -9.20 -0.15 10.53
CA PRO A 82 -10.11 0.98 10.73
C PRO A 82 -10.15 1.47 12.17
N GLY A 83 -9.95 2.77 12.37
CA GLY A 83 -10.00 3.41 13.68
C GLY A 83 -8.73 3.22 14.51
N CYS A 84 -7.64 2.71 13.92
CA CYS A 84 -6.37 2.59 14.61
C CYS A 84 -5.83 3.95 15.06
N VAL A 85 -5.13 3.95 16.20
CA VAL A 85 -4.41 5.11 16.72
C VAL A 85 -2.93 4.87 16.55
N GLY A 86 -2.20 5.83 15.99
CA GLY A 86 -0.79 5.62 15.71
C GLY A 86 -0.02 6.90 15.53
N GLY A 87 1.28 6.75 15.27
CA GLY A 87 2.18 7.85 15.03
C GLY A 87 3.27 7.46 14.05
N VAL A 88 3.73 8.46 13.30
CA VAL A 88 4.90 8.37 12.44
C VAL A 88 5.82 9.55 12.75
N SER A 89 7.10 9.26 12.89
CA SER A 89 8.15 10.25 13.08
C SER A 89 9.27 10.00 12.08
N TRP A 90 10.07 11.01 11.79
CA TRP A 90 11.23 10.88 10.91
C TRP A 90 12.38 11.75 11.39
N ASP A 91 13.58 11.32 11.06
CA ASP A 91 14.82 12.06 11.26
C ASP A 91 15.73 11.90 10.03
N SER A 92 17.01 12.24 10.17
CA SER A 92 17.99 12.12 9.08
C SER A 92 18.32 10.67 8.69
N ARG A 93 17.91 9.67 9.48
CA ARG A 93 18.17 8.24 9.26
C ARG A 93 16.99 7.51 8.63
N GLY A 94 15.78 8.07 8.71
CA GLY A 94 14.60 7.51 8.07
C GLY A 94 13.31 7.76 8.85
N GLY A 95 12.35 6.87 8.67
CA GLY A 95 11.05 6.91 9.32
C GLY A 95 10.90 5.84 10.40
N THR A 96 10.14 6.16 11.44
CA THR A 96 9.64 5.21 12.45
C THR A 96 8.13 5.34 12.55
N ALA A 97 7.42 4.22 12.59
CA ALA A 97 5.97 4.20 12.77
C ALA A 97 5.54 3.16 13.81
N LYS A 98 4.42 3.45 14.46
CA LYS A 98 3.73 2.53 15.38
C LYS A 98 2.23 2.70 15.22
N ILE A 99 1.51 1.59 15.23
CA ILE A 99 0.04 1.54 15.21
C ILE A 99 -0.42 0.75 16.45
N ASP A 100 -1.38 1.32 17.16
CA ASP A 100 -1.96 0.86 18.42
C ASP A 100 -0.86 0.45 19.42
N ASP A 101 -1.03 -0.69 20.10
CA ASP A 101 -0.04 -1.27 21.01
C ASP A 101 1.01 -2.16 20.30
N GLY A 102 1.10 -2.05 18.97
CA GLY A 102 2.08 -2.79 18.16
C GLY A 102 3.53 -2.36 18.38
N PRO A 103 4.50 -3.13 17.82
CA PRO A 103 5.90 -2.76 17.88
C PRO A 103 6.21 -1.54 17.00
N TYR A 104 7.36 -0.91 17.28
CA TYR A 104 7.89 0.14 16.42
C TYR A 104 8.55 -0.48 15.18
N PHE A 105 8.23 0.07 14.01
CA PHE A 105 8.85 -0.30 12.75
C PHE A 105 9.64 0.86 12.18
N THR A 106 10.84 0.58 11.69
CA THR A 106 11.72 1.57 11.06
C THR A 106 11.88 1.25 9.57
N ALA A 107 12.07 2.28 8.76
CA ALA A 107 12.38 2.16 7.34
C ALA A 107 13.12 3.40 6.83
N ASN A 108 13.60 3.35 5.59
CA ASN A 108 14.28 4.47 4.95
C ASN A 108 13.41 5.74 4.80
N THR A 109 12.08 5.60 4.82
CA THR A 109 11.14 6.74 4.76
C THR A 109 9.99 6.55 5.75
N PRO A 110 9.34 7.64 6.22
CA PRO A 110 8.15 7.55 7.07
C PRO A 110 6.98 6.82 6.41
N ALA A 111 6.80 6.98 5.09
CA ALA A 111 5.75 6.29 4.34
C ALA A 111 5.97 4.77 4.33
N LEU A 112 7.20 4.31 4.11
CA LEU A 112 7.56 2.89 4.19
C LEU A 112 7.33 2.33 5.60
N ALA A 113 7.78 3.05 6.63
CA ALA A 113 7.62 2.62 8.02
C ALA A 113 6.14 2.44 8.38
N LEU A 114 5.28 3.39 7.95
CA LEU A 114 3.84 3.31 8.18
C LEU A 114 3.18 2.16 7.42
N CYS A 115 3.57 1.92 6.16
CA CYS A 115 3.10 0.76 5.39
C CYS A 115 3.44 -0.56 6.09
N ILE A 116 4.67 -0.69 6.59
CA ILE A 116 5.13 -1.88 7.32
C ILE A 116 4.31 -2.08 8.59
N ALA A 117 4.08 -1.01 9.37
CA ALA A 117 3.30 -1.08 10.60
C ALA A 117 1.86 -1.55 10.32
N ALA A 118 1.19 -0.96 9.33
CA ALA A 118 -0.18 -1.30 8.95
C ALA A 118 -0.31 -2.75 8.47
N LEU A 119 0.59 -3.19 7.57
CA LEU A 119 0.60 -4.55 7.05
C LEU A 119 0.91 -5.58 8.14
N SER A 120 1.80 -5.24 9.09
CA SER A 120 2.14 -6.13 10.20
C SER A 120 0.94 -6.36 11.11
N VAL A 121 0.20 -5.31 11.47
CA VAL A 121 -1.03 -5.44 12.26
C VAL A 121 -2.04 -6.33 11.52
N LYS A 122 -2.24 -6.08 10.22
CA LYS A 122 -3.14 -6.90 9.39
C LYS A 122 -2.73 -8.37 9.37
N HIS A 123 -1.44 -8.66 9.25
CA HIS A 123 -0.89 -10.02 9.27
C HIS A 123 -1.18 -10.74 10.59
N PHE A 124 -0.93 -10.07 11.73
CA PHE A 124 -1.21 -10.64 13.06
C PHE A 124 -2.71 -10.90 13.31
N GLN A 125 -3.58 -10.03 12.82
CA GLN A 125 -5.03 -10.24 12.91
C GLN A 125 -5.48 -11.47 12.13
N GLN A 126 -4.95 -11.66 10.91
CA GLN A 126 -5.26 -12.86 10.11
C GLN A 126 -4.82 -14.16 10.81
N GLU A 127 -3.68 -14.18 11.49
CA GLU A 127 -3.25 -15.36 12.26
C GLU A 127 -4.17 -15.66 13.46
N THR A 128 -4.84 -14.64 14.00
CA THR A 128 -5.73 -14.79 15.17
C THR A 128 -7.13 -15.24 14.76
N GLU A 129 -7.62 -14.81 13.59
CA GLU A 129 -8.93 -15.22 13.03
C GLU A 129 -8.96 -16.66 12.50
N ILE A 130 -7.80 -17.26 12.24
CA ILE A 130 -7.66 -18.63 11.71
C ILE A 130 -7.56 -19.69 12.85
N LYS A 131 -7.50 -19.26 14.12
CA LYS A 131 -7.51 -20.14 15.30
C LYS A 131 -8.89 -20.25 15.93
#